data_AF-A0A7V3L1U3-F1
#
_entry.id   AF-A0A7V3L1U3-F1
#
_cell.length_a   1.000
_cell.length_b   1.000
_cell.length_c   1.000
_cell.angle_alpha   90.00
_cell.angle_beta   90.00
_cell.angle_gamma   90.00
#
_symmetry.space_group_name_H-M   'P 1'
#
loop_
_entity.id
_entity.type
_entity.pdbx_description
1 polymer ?
#
loop_
_entity_poly.entity_id
_entity_poly.type
_entity_poly.pdbx_seq_one_letter_code
_entity_poly.pdbx_strand_id
1 'polypeptide(L)' 'MADKPLAVIRRDIIASTGPSVYGIKRQDKVVSPQGEVFIFLGVADGICHLEREDKTKAPVFVQVDSEDFATWKKL' A
#
# COMPACT_ATOMS: atom_id res chain seq x y z
N MET A 1 24.00 -4.48 2.95
CA MET A 1 22.87 -4.87 3.80
C MET A 1 22.04 -5.84 2.98
N ALA A 2 21.72 -7.03 3.48
CA ALA A 2 20.89 -7.96 2.72
C ALA A 2 19.48 -7.36 2.63
N ASP A 3 19.04 -6.99 1.43
CA ASP A 3 17.66 -6.59 1.19
C ASP A 3 16.73 -7.70 1.65
N LYS A 4 15.89 -7.42 2.65
CA LYS A 4 14.87 -8.37 3.09
C LYS A 4 14.04 -8.76 1.86
N PRO A 5 13.76 -10.05 1.63
CA PRO A 5 12.92 -10.46 0.50
C PRO A 5 11.58 -9.70 0.52
N LEU A 6 11.09 -9.30 -0.66
CA LEU A 6 9.84 -8.53 -0.77
C LEU A 6 8.65 -9.20 -0.05
N ALA A 7 8.59 -10.54 -0.09
CA ALA A 7 7.58 -11.33 0.60
C ALA A 7 7.63 -11.15 2.14
N VAL A 8 8.83 -10.99 2.71
CA VAL A 8 9.02 -10.75 4.14
C VAL A 8 8.57 -9.34 4.50
N ILE A 9 8.96 -8.33 3.71
CA ILE A 9 8.54 -6.94 3.93
C ILE A 9 7.02 -6.82 3.89
N ARG A 10 6.37 -7.42 2.88
CA ARG A 10 4.90 -7.42 2.77
C ARG A 10 4.25 -8.07 3.99
N ARG A 11 4.79 -9.18 4.47
CA ARG A 11 4.29 -9.89 5.66
C ARG A 11 4.41 -9.01 6.91
N ASP A 12 5.55 -8.35 7.10
CA ASP A 12 5.79 -7.46 8.24
C ASP A 12 4.78 -6.28 8.24
N ILE A 13 4.53 -5.68 7.08
CA ILE A 13 3.52 -4.61 6.91
C ILE A 13 2.12 -5.13 7.29
N ILE A 14 1.69 -6.27 6.74
CA ILE A 14 0.36 -6.83 7.01
C ILE A 14 0.18 -7.20 8.49
N ALA A 15 1.24 -7.70 9.14
CA ALA A 15 1.22 -8.05 10.55
C ALA A 15 1.11 -6.83 11.48
N SER A 16 1.60 -5.67 11.04
CA SER A 16 1.74 -4.46 11.88
C SER A 16 0.72 -3.36 11.57
N THR A 17 -0.16 -3.56 10.60
CA THR A 17 -1.15 -2.55 10.16
C THR A 17 -2.59 -3.00 10.43
N GLY A 18 -3.55 -2.08 10.32
CA GLY A 18 -4.98 -2.36 10.24
C GLY A 18 -5.41 -2.87 8.85
N PRO A 19 -6.55 -3.60 8.74
CA PRO A 19 -6.92 -4.30 7.52
C PRO A 19 -7.71 -3.48 6.48
N SER A 20 -8.18 -2.28 6.82
CA SER A 20 -9.02 -1.48 5.93
C SER A 20 -9.05 -0.01 6.33
N VAL A 21 -9.32 0.86 5.36
CA VAL A 21 -9.59 2.29 5.56
C VAL A 21 -10.51 2.79 4.45
N TYR A 22 -11.43 3.72 4.74
CA TYR A 22 -12.37 4.29 3.75
C TYR A 22 -13.13 3.27 2.87
N GLY A 23 -13.45 2.10 3.42
CA GLY A 23 -14.12 1.02 2.68
C GLY A 23 -13.20 0.20 1.76
N ILE A 24 -11.92 0.55 1.67
CA ILE A 24 -10.87 -0.19 0.97
C ILE A 24 -10.27 -1.22 1.93
N LYS A 25 -10.16 -2.47 1.48
CA LYS A 25 -9.67 -3.61 2.27
C LYS A 25 -8.29 -4.04 1.78
N ARG A 26 -7.56 -4.75 2.64
CA ARG A 26 -6.31 -5.42 2.25
C ARG A 26 -6.47 -6.18 0.95
N GLN A 27 -5.44 -6.06 0.12
CA GLN A 27 -5.34 -6.62 -1.22
C GLN A 27 -6.27 -6.02 -2.27
N ASP A 28 -7.12 -5.04 -1.92
CA ASP A 28 -7.84 -4.28 -2.93
C ASP A 28 -6.86 -3.50 -3.80
N LYS A 29 -7.16 -3.45 -5.10
CA LYS A 29 -6.46 -2.60 -6.03
C LYS A 29 -7.01 -1.19 -5.95
N VAL A 30 -6.11 -0.22 -5.95
CA VAL A 30 -6.43 1.19 -5.87
C VAL A 30 -5.62 1.95 -6.90
N VAL A 31 -6.21 3.00 -7.44
CA VAL A 31 -5.57 3.89 -8.40
C VAL A 31 -5.31 5.24 -7.76
N SER A 32 -4.08 5.73 -7.92
CA SER A 32 -3.71 7.07 -7.48
C SER A 32 -4.29 8.14 -8.40
N PRO A 33 -4.36 9.41 -7.97
CA PRO A 33 -4.75 10.53 -8.82
C PRO A 33 -3.89 10.68 -10.09
N GLN A 34 -2.66 10.16 -10.07
CA GLN A 34 -1.73 10.18 -11.21
C GLN A 34 -1.94 8.98 -12.17
N GLY A 35 -2.89 8.09 -11.88
CA GLY A 35 -3.20 6.92 -12.70
C GLY A 35 -2.33 5.69 -12.43
N GLU A 36 -1.52 5.70 -11.37
CA GLU A 36 -0.71 4.54 -11.00
C GLU A 36 -1.54 3.55 -10.16
N VAL A 37 -1.33 2.25 -10.40
CA VAL A 37 -2.08 1.16 -9.73
C VAL A 37 -1.25 0.57 -8.59
N PHE A 38 -1.90 0.41 -7.45
CA PHE A 38 -1.33 -0.14 -6.23
C PHE A 38 -2.26 -1.17 -5.60
N ILE A 39 -1.71 -1.99 -4.74
CA ILE A 39 -2.41 -2.95 -3.89
C ILE A 39 -2.33 -2.43 -2.46
N PHE A 40 -3.48 -2.23 -1.82
CA PHE A 40 -3.55 -1.79 -0.43
C PHE A 40 -3.09 -2.90 0.52
N LEU A 41 -2.10 -2.61 1.38
CA LEU A 41 -1.56 -3.57 2.34
C LEU A 41 -2.07 -3.34 3.77
N GLY A 42 -2.45 -2.11 4.10
CA GLY A 42 -2.98 -1.77 5.41
C GLY A 42 -2.73 -0.31 5.77
N VAL A 43 -3.25 0.10 6.92
CA VAL A 43 -3.07 1.45 7.48
C VAL A 43 -2.55 1.35 8.91
N ALA A 44 -1.56 2.14 9.29
CA ALA A 44 -1.09 2.28 10.66
C ALA A 44 -0.70 3.73 10.91
N ASP A 45 -1.05 4.27 12.09
CA ASP A 45 -0.64 5.62 12.51
C ASP A 45 -0.98 6.72 11.47
N GLY A 46 -2.12 6.58 10.79
CA GLY A 46 -2.54 7.51 9.74
C GLY A 46 -1.80 7.37 8.41
N ILE A 47 -0.94 6.36 8.25
CA ILE A 47 -0.17 6.08 7.04
C ILE A 47 -0.73 4.83 6.35
N CYS A 48 -1.10 4.97 5.08
CA CYS A 48 -1.50 3.88 4.20
C CYS A 48 -0.27 3.25 3.55
N HIS A 49 -0.14 1.94 3.71
CA HIS A 49 0.90 1.14 3.09
C HIS A 49 0.37 0.48 1.82
N LEU A 50 1.11 0.65 0.73
CA LEU A 50 0.74 0.23 -0.62
C LEU A 50 1.88 -0.55 -1.28
N GLU A 51 1.54 -1.54 -2.09
CA GLU A 51 2.47 -2.24 -2.99
C GLU A 51 2.16 -1.81 -4.42
N ARG A 52 3.13 -1.28 -5.16
CA ARG A 52 2.99 -1.01 -6.60
C ARG A 52 2.68 -2.32 -7.33
N GLU A 53 1.71 -2.29 -8.23
CA GLU A 53 1.45 -3.43 -9.11
C GLU A 53 2.62 -3.63 -10.09
N ASP A 54 3.15 -2.52 -10.62
CA ASP A 54 4.37 -2.50 -11.41
C ASP A 54 5.61 -2.54 -10.51
N LYS A 55 6.14 -3.75 -10.32
CA LYS A 55 7.32 -4.01 -9.48
C LYS A 55 8.64 -3.61 -10.13
N THR A 56 8.63 -3.18 -11.39
CA THR A 56 9.83 -2.63 -12.05
C THR A 56 10.12 -1.20 -11.59
N LYS A 57 9.10 -0.51 -11.05
CA LYS A 57 9.21 0.83 -10.48
C LYS A 57 9.58 0.75 -9.00
N ALA A 58 10.79 1.18 -8.67
CA ALA A 58 11.22 1.36 -7.29
C ALA A 58 10.80 2.75 -6.76
N PRO A 59 10.42 2.86 -5.47
CA PRO A 59 10.27 1.79 -4.49
C PRO A 59 8.96 1.00 -4.68
N VAL A 60 9.03 -0.34 -4.53
CA VAL A 60 7.88 -1.26 -4.68
C VAL A 60 6.82 -1.02 -3.60
N PHE A 61 7.26 -0.76 -2.36
CA PHE A 61 6.36 -0.41 -1.26
C PHE A 61 6.35 1.10 -1.08
N VAL A 62 5.16 1.67 -1.05
CA VAL A 62 4.95 3.12 -0.92
C VAL A 62 4.12 3.37 0.33
N GLN A 63 4.44 4.45 1.02
CA GLN A 63 3.68 4.99 2.14
C GLN A 63 3.08 6.31 1.70
N VAL A 64 1.80 6.49 2.01
CA VAL A 64 1.08 7.73 1.73
C VAL A 64 0.23 8.06 2.94
N ASP A 65 0.09 9.34 3.26
CA ASP A 65 -0.80 9.79 4.32
C ASP A 65 -2.24 9.37 4.01
N SER A 66 -2.97 8.95 5.03
CA SER A 66 -4.36 8.51 4.90
C SER A 66 -5.26 9.62 4.36
N GLU A 67 -4.95 10.89 4.66
CA GLU A 67 -5.63 12.06 4.12
C GLU A 67 -5.47 12.16 2.60
N ASP A 68 -4.25 11.99 2.07
CA ASP A 68 -4.00 11.95 0.63
C ASP A 68 -4.66 10.72 -0.02
N PHE A 69 -4.59 9.57 0.68
CA PHE A 69 -5.21 8.32 0.24
C PHE A 69 -6.75 8.41 0.13
N ALA A 70 -7.40 9.32 0.86
CA ALA A 70 -8.84 9.50 0.79
C ALA A 70 -9.33 9.93 -0.60
N THR A 71 -8.45 10.50 -1.43
CA THR A 71 -8.76 10.88 -2.83
C THR A 71 -8.61 9.74 -3.83
N TRP A 72 -8.05 8.61 -3.40
CA TRP A 72 -7.78 7.46 -4.26
C TRP A 72 -9.03 6.64 -4.47
N LYS A 73 -9.08 5.92 -5.59
CA LYS A 73 -10.26 5.13 -5.97
C LYS A 73 -9.92 3.65 -5.96
N LYS A 74 -10.83 2.85 -5.41
CA LYS A 74 -10.81 1.41 -5.58
C LYS A 74 -11.12 1.07 -7.05
N LEU A 75 -10.34 0.15 -7.61
CA LEU A 75 -10.58 -0.46 -8.93
C LEU A 75 -11.52 -1.65 -8.82
#